data_AF-C7DHJ5-F1
#
_entry.id   AF-C7DHJ5-F1
#
_cell.length_a   1.000
_cell.length_b   1.000
_cell.length_c   1.000
_cell.angle_alpha   90.00
_cell.angle_beta   90.00
_cell.angle_gamma   90.00
#
_symmetry.space_group_name_H-M   'P 1'
#
loop_
_entity.id
_entity.type
_entity.pdbx_description
1 polymer ?
#
loop_
_entity_poly.entity_id
_entity_poly.type
_entity_poly.pdbx_seq_one_letter_code
_entity_poly.pdbx_strand_id
1 'polypeptide(L)'
;MADYEIGGERERGAGTLKRFVINRLVRKSAAIDDKVEKMVREFESNPKSKGDEEIKKYFEVLGIRPTKDRNAVRNAYRSMAKRYHPDVSKSMGSEEMMKKINEAYKAISSEKAEFRIELDDNVATIRIENRFLNLYEQARQYDYEIFLGKLKVISSRNELYGVVGEFTDWEARIDRVERALFGKFRSAMKDLEKMNIRIEKAMKSDLGESLLNTLRASRDRNSETLDDARKIDRTIRTALADATKKINEVEDRQRKNIYEQLK
;
A
#
# COMPACT_ATOMS: atom_id res chain seq x y z
N MET A 1 23.87 -18.90 -66.47
CA MET A 1 22.46 -18.67 -66.09
C MET A 1 22.06 -19.84 -65.22
N ALA A 2 21.59 -19.74 -63.98
CA ALA A 2 21.45 -18.65 -63.02
C ALA A 2 21.29 -19.36 -61.66
N ASP A 3 22.18 -19.12 -60.69
CA ASP A 3 21.98 -19.58 -59.31
C ASP A 3 21.24 -18.48 -58.55
N TYR A 4 19.99 -18.81 -58.17
CA TYR A 4 18.98 -17.89 -57.67
C TYR A 4 19.11 -17.70 -56.14
N GLU A 5 19.08 -16.44 -55.72
CA GLU A 5 19.15 -15.93 -54.34
C GLU A 5 17.94 -16.33 -53.47
N ILE A 6 17.82 -17.60 -53.07
CA ILE A 6 16.68 -18.07 -52.24
C ILE A 6 16.94 -17.93 -50.71
N GLY A 7 18.17 -17.60 -50.30
CA GLY A 7 18.54 -17.50 -48.87
C GLY A 7 18.04 -16.23 -48.16
N GLY A 8 18.00 -15.09 -48.83
CA GLY A 8 17.82 -13.77 -48.19
C GLY A 8 16.39 -13.39 -47.80
N GLU A 9 15.36 -14.07 -48.32
CA GLU A 9 13.96 -13.75 -48.00
C GLU A 9 13.45 -14.48 -46.74
N ARG A 10 13.91 -15.72 -46.51
CA ARG A 10 13.52 -16.51 -45.32
C ARG A 10 14.09 -15.92 -44.02
N GLU A 11 15.32 -15.41 -44.06
CA GLU A 11 15.95 -14.76 -42.89
C GLU A 11 15.31 -13.41 -42.54
N ARG A 12 14.93 -12.61 -43.56
CA ARG A 12 14.20 -11.34 -43.35
C ARG A 12 12.80 -11.56 -42.74
N GLY A 13 12.10 -12.60 -43.16
CA GLY A 13 10.80 -12.99 -42.59
C GLY A 13 10.90 -13.45 -41.13
N ALA A 14 11.90 -14.29 -40.81
CA ALA A 14 12.14 -14.78 -39.45
C ALA A 14 12.52 -13.65 -38.47
N GLY A 15 13.36 -12.70 -38.89
CA GLY A 15 13.72 -11.52 -38.10
C GLY A 15 12.54 -10.61 -37.79
N THR A 16 11.64 -10.44 -38.76
CA THR A 16 10.41 -9.64 -38.60
C THR A 16 9.44 -10.28 -37.61
N LEU A 17 9.27 -11.61 -37.69
CA LEU A 17 8.43 -12.36 -36.76
C LEU A 17 8.99 -12.34 -35.33
N LYS A 18 10.30 -12.55 -35.15
CA LYS A 18 10.96 -12.44 -33.83
C LYS A 18 10.70 -11.07 -33.22
N ARG A 19 10.93 -9.99 -33.97
CA ARG A 19 10.67 -8.61 -33.51
C ARG A 19 9.21 -8.39 -33.12
N PHE A 20 8.25 -8.89 -33.90
CA PHE A 20 6.83 -8.78 -33.58
C PHE A 20 6.48 -9.48 -32.24
N VAL A 21 6.98 -10.70 -32.03
CA VAL A 21 6.75 -11.47 -30.80
C VAL A 21 7.36 -10.76 -29.59
N ILE A 22 8.60 -10.27 -29.70
CA ILE A 22 9.27 -9.52 -28.63
C ILE A 22 8.53 -8.24 -28.28
N ASN A 23 8.13 -7.45 -29.29
CA ASN A 23 7.37 -6.22 -29.06
C ASN A 23 6.03 -6.50 -28.38
N ARG A 24 5.35 -7.59 -28.73
CA ARG A 24 4.11 -8.01 -28.07
C ARG A 24 4.35 -8.41 -26.61
N LEU A 25 5.45 -9.13 -26.33
CA LEU A 25 5.83 -9.53 -24.98
C LEU A 25 6.10 -8.29 -24.10
N VAL A 26 6.92 -7.36 -24.58
CA VAL A 26 7.27 -6.12 -23.88
C VAL A 26 6.03 -5.27 -23.61
N ARG A 27 5.14 -5.10 -24.60
CA ARG A 27 3.88 -4.35 -24.41
C ARG A 27 2.97 -4.98 -23.36
N LYS A 28 2.83 -6.31 -23.36
CA LYS A 28 2.04 -7.02 -22.35
C LYS A 28 2.67 -6.88 -20.95
N SER A 29 4.00 -6.91 -20.88
CA SER A 29 4.72 -6.71 -19.64
C SER A 29 4.47 -5.31 -19.09
N ALA A 30 4.65 -4.28 -19.91
CA ALA A 30 4.43 -2.88 -19.53
C ALA A 30 3.00 -2.64 -19.02
N ALA A 31 1.99 -3.23 -19.66
CA ALA A 31 0.61 -3.09 -19.19
C ALA A 31 0.36 -3.70 -17.80
N ILE A 32 1.09 -4.77 -17.43
CA ILE A 32 1.01 -5.36 -16.10
C ILE A 32 1.84 -4.54 -15.11
N ASP A 33 3.02 -4.09 -15.52
CA ASP A 33 3.91 -3.20 -14.78
C ASP A 33 3.17 -1.92 -14.35
N ASP A 34 2.59 -1.18 -15.30
CA ASP A 34 1.78 0.03 -15.06
C ASP A 34 0.64 -0.24 -14.06
N LYS A 35 0.02 -1.43 -14.14
CA LYS A 35 -1.05 -1.82 -13.22
C LYS A 35 -0.52 -2.05 -11.80
N VAL A 36 0.61 -2.73 -11.65
CA VAL A 36 1.25 -2.95 -10.35
C VAL A 36 1.74 -1.62 -9.78
N GLU A 37 2.40 -0.80 -10.59
CA GLU A 37 2.88 0.52 -10.19
C GLU A 37 1.73 1.41 -9.71
N LYS A 38 0.59 1.43 -10.42
CA LYS A 38 -0.60 2.15 -9.97
C LYS A 38 -1.09 1.65 -8.60
N MET A 39 -1.11 0.34 -8.38
CA MET A 39 -1.52 -0.23 -7.08
C MET A 39 -0.52 0.10 -5.97
N VAL A 40 0.79 0.04 -6.25
CA VAL A 40 1.84 0.48 -5.32
C VAL A 40 1.61 1.94 -4.93
N ARG A 41 1.42 2.81 -5.92
CA ARG A 41 1.09 4.22 -5.70
C ARG A 41 -0.21 4.38 -4.91
N GLU A 42 -1.22 3.53 -5.06
CA GLU A 42 -2.44 3.59 -4.24
C GLU A 42 -2.16 3.30 -2.76
N PHE A 43 -1.23 2.38 -2.46
CA PHE A 43 -0.80 2.08 -1.09
C PHE A 43 0.11 3.15 -0.49
N GLU A 44 1.02 3.71 -1.30
CA GLU A 44 1.91 4.81 -0.93
C GLU A 44 1.16 6.15 -0.86
N SER A 45 0.14 6.31 -1.69
CA SER A 45 -0.69 7.51 -1.71
C SER A 45 -1.41 7.57 -0.39
N ASN A 46 -0.86 8.42 0.47
CA ASN A 46 -1.58 8.99 1.57
C ASN A 46 -2.83 9.64 0.94
N PRO A 47 -4.08 9.26 1.27
CA PRO A 47 -5.14 10.24 1.20
C PRO A 47 -4.74 11.27 2.22
N LYS A 48 -3.97 12.28 1.78
CA LYS A 48 -3.39 13.33 2.62
C LYS A 48 -4.50 13.76 3.56
N SER A 49 -4.38 13.41 4.83
CA SER A 49 -5.27 14.04 5.80
C SER A 49 -4.95 15.53 5.67
N LYS A 50 -5.97 16.37 5.58
CA LYS A 50 -5.80 17.82 5.42
C LYS A 50 -4.77 18.41 6.41
N GLY A 51 -4.62 17.76 7.57
CA GLY A 51 -3.60 18.08 8.57
C GLY A 51 -2.15 17.87 8.13
N ASP A 52 -1.81 16.94 7.22
CA ASP A 52 -0.45 16.60 6.75
C ASP A 52 0.21 17.70 5.93
N GLU A 53 -0.55 18.39 5.09
CA GLU A 53 -0.06 19.58 4.40
C GLU A 53 0.04 20.78 5.34
N GLU A 54 -0.91 20.92 6.27
CA GLU A 54 -0.89 22.02 7.26
C GLU A 54 0.34 21.94 8.17
N ILE A 55 0.72 20.75 8.65
CA ILE A 55 1.94 20.59 9.47
C ILE A 55 3.20 20.91 8.68
N LYS A 56 3.33 20.46 7.43
CA LYS A 56 4.51 20.81 6.61
C LYS A 56 4.63 22.33 6.41
N LYS A 57 3.51 23.01 6.12
CA LYS A 57 3.46 24.48 6.03
C LYS A 57 3.86 25.15 7.34
N TYR A 58 3.54 24.58 8.50
CA TYR A 58 3.98 25.13 9.78
C TYR A 58 5.50 25.02 9.99
N PHE A 59 6.14 23.94 9.55
CA PHE A 59 7.61 23.84 9.57
C PHE A 59 8.27 24.86 8.65
N GLU A 60 7.68 25.10 7.47
CA GLU A 60 8.11 26.14 6.54
C GLU A 60 7.97 27.55 7.15
N VAL A 61 6.89 27.83 7.87
CA VAL A 61 6.70 29.10 8.60
C VAL A 61 7.77 29.30 9.68
N LEU A 62 8.25 28.24 10.32
CA LEU A 62 9.36 28.28 11.27
C LEU A 62 10.74 28.27 10.58
N GLY A 63 10.80 28.14 9.26
CA GLY A 63 12.04 28.17 8.48
C GLY A 63 12.93 26.95 8.66
N ILE A 64 12.35 25.82 9.09
CA ILE A 64 13.08 24.57 9.35
C ILE A 64 12.46 23.41 8.58
N ARG A 65 13.25 22.36 8.35
CA ARG A 65 12.72 21.10 7.82
C ARG A 65 11.87 20.39 8.89
N PRO A 66 10.85 19.61 8.51
CA PRO A 66 10.11 18.76 9.44
C PRO A 66 11.05 17.91 10.30
N THR A 67 10.89 18.00 11.62
CA THR A 67 11.76 17.33 12.60
C THR A 67 11.00 17.04 13.89
N LYS A 68 11.43 15.99 14.61
CA LYS A 68 10.95 15.62 15.95
C LYS A 68 11.71 16.27 17.07
N ASP A 69 12.85 16.89 16.75
CA ASP A 69 13.64 17.54 17.76
C ASP A 69 12.89 18.77 18.28
N ARG A 70 12.22 18.59 19.42
CA ARG A 70 11.52 19.67 20.14
C ARG A 70 12.46 20.84 20.41
N ASN A 71 13.76 20.60 20.61
CA ASN A 71 14.72 21.66 20.83
C ASN A 71 14.96 22.44 19.54
N ALA A 72 15.10 21.78 18.39
CA ALA A 72 15.18 22.45 17.08
C ALA A 72 13.93 23.29 16.79
N VAL A 73 12.73 22.76 17.02
CA VAL A 73 11.46 23.48 16.84
C VAL A 73 11.37 24.69 17.78
N ARG A 74 11.72 24.52 19.05
CA ARG A 74 11.72 25.60 20.05
C ARG A 74 12.76 26.68 19.75
N ASN A 75 13.92 26.29 19.24
CA ASN A 75 14.99 27.21 18.86
C ASN A 75 14.61 28.01 17.60
N ALA A 76 14.02 27.35 16.60
CA ALA A 76 13.51 28.01 15.40
C ALA A 76 12.39 29.00 15.73
N TYR A 77 11.44 28.60 16.58
CA TYR A 77 10.40 29.49 17.10
C TYR A 77 10.99 30.72 17.80
N ARG A 78 11.94 30.55 18.73
CA ARG A 78 12.59 31.67 19.43
C ARG A 78 13.32 32.61 18.48
N SER A 79 14.00 32.06 17.47
CA SER A 79 14.71 32.83 16.45
C SER A 79 13.75 33.68 15.62
N MET A 80 12.66 33.08 15.14
CA MET A 80 11.64 33.76 14.34
C MET A 80 10.84 34.77 15.17
N ALA A 81 10.47 34.42 16.41
CA ALA A 81 9.81 35.32 17.34
C ALA A 81 10.65 36.56 17.64
N LYS A 82 11.96 36.41 17.85
CA LYS A 82 12.87 37.56 18.06
C LYS A 82 12.98 38.45 16.82
N ARG A 83 12.87 37.88 15.61
CA ARG A 83 12.93 38.60 14.34
C ARG A 83 11.65 39.38 14.02
N TYR A 84 10.49 38.85 14.40
CA TYR A 84 9.18 39.41 14.04
C TYR A 84 8.37 39.96 15.23
N HIS A 85 8.96 40.05 16.43
CA HIS A 85 8.27 40.62 17.59
C HIS A 85 7.87 42.08 17.34
N PRO A 86 6.62 42.49 17.61
CA PRO A 86 6.14 43.84 17.33
C PRO A 86 6.95 44.94 18.06
N ASP A 87 7.47 44.63 19.25
CA ASP A 87 8.31 45.58 20.01
C ASP A 87 9.70 45.82 19.39
N VAL A 88 10.18 44.91 18.54
CA VAL A 88 11.55 44.91 18.01
C VAL A 88 11.58 45.17 16.49
N SER A 89 10.52 44.76 15.78
CA SER A 89 10.36 44.91 14.33
C SER A 89 9.16 45.79 14.02
N LYS A 90 9.42 47.01 13.53
CA LYS A 90 8.40 48.01 13.11
C LYS A 90 7.98 47.86 11.64
N SER A 91 8.22 46.70 11.02
CA SER A 91 7.88 46.47 9.61
C SER A 91 6.38 46.21 9.43
N MET A 92 5.82 46.71 8.33
CA MET A 92 4.44 46.45 7.95
C MET A 92 4.27 44.95 7.68
N GLY A 93 3.53 44.25 8.54
CA GLY A 93 3.35 42.79 8.49
C GLY A 93 4.04 41.99 9.61
N SER A 94 4.79 42.62 10.51
CA SER A 94 5.46 41.93 11.63
C SER A 94 4.47 41.24 12.57
N GLU A 95 3.33 41.87 12.84
CA GLU A 95 2.26 41.31 13.69
C GLU A 95 1.58 40.09 13.04
N GLU A 96 1.31 40.15 11.74
CA GLU A 96 0.71 39.03 11.00
C GLU A 96 1.66 37.83 10.91
N MET A 97 2.95 38.08 10.69
CA MET A 97 3.96 37.03 10.66
C MET A 97 4.15 36.39 12.05
N MET A 98 4.16 37.21 13.11
CA MET A 98 4.23 36.72 14.49
C MET A 98 3.03 35.82 14.83
N LYS A 99 1.83 36.16 14.36
CA LYS A 99 0.63 35.33 14.52
C LYS A 99 0.80 33.96 13.84
N LYS A 100 1.29 33.92 12.60
CA LYS A 100 1.57 32.67 11.86
C LYS A 100 2.63 31.81 12.54
N ILE A 101 3.68 32.42 13.08
CA ILE A 101 4.75 31.74 13.83
C ILE A 101 4.21 31.08 15.12
N ASN A 102 3.37 31.79 15.87
CA ASN A 102 2.75 31.27 17.08
C ASN A 102 1.79 30.10 16.80
N GLU A 103 0.99 30.23 15.74
CA GLU A 103 0.08 29.18 15.28
C GLU A 103 0.84 27.92 14.83
N ALA A 104 1.90 28.11 14.04
CA ALA A 104 2.78 27.04 13.60
C ALA A 104 3.43 26.29 14.79
N TYR A 105 3.99 27.02 15.75
CA TYR A 105 4.62 26.43 16.92
C TYR A 105 3.62 25.65 17.79
N LYS A 106 2.41 26.17 17.99
CA LYS A 106 1.35 25.50 18.76
C LYS A 106 0.86 24.23 18.07
N ALA A 107 0.69 24.27 16.75
CA ALA A 107 0.27 23.11 15.97
C ALA A 107 1.34 22.00 15.98
N ILE A 108 2.61 22.35 15.79
CA ILE A 108 3.74 21.40 15.81
C ILE A 108 4.03 20.86 17.21
N SER A 109 3.90 21.68 18.25
CA SER A 109 4.19 21.27 19.63
C SER A 109 3.02 20.54 20.29
N SER A 110 1.92 20.32 19.55
CA SER A 110 0.84 19.46 20.02
C SER A 110 1.27 18.00 19.94
N GLU A 111 0.88 17.20 20.93
CA GLU A 111 1.19 15.76 20.99
C GLU A 111 0.74 15.00 19.73
N LYS A 112 -0.28 15.51 19.02
CA LYS A 112 -0.77 14.99 17.74
C LYS A 112 0.21 15.17 16.57
N ALA A 113 1.10 16.16 16.61
CA ALA A 113 2.04 16.45 15.52
C ALA A 113 3.32 15.60 15.59
N GLU A 114 3.78 15.23 16.79
CA GLU A 114 4.95 14.36 16.98
C GLU A 114 4.75 12.96 16.43
N PHE A 115 3.52 12.44 16.57
CA PHE A 115 3.12 11.19 15.94
C PHE A 115 3.33 11.30 14.42
N ARG A 116 2.91 12.39 13.80
CA ARG A 116 2.86 12.52 12.33
C ARG A 116 4.24 12.66 11.64
N ILE A 117 5.33 12.81 12.40
CA ILE A 117 6.69 13.05 11.87
C ILE A 117 7.60 11.80 11.95
N GLU A 118 7.24 10.70 12.66
CA GLU A 118 8.10 9.48 12.76
C GLU A 118 7.92 8.45 11.64
N LEU A 119 6.95 8.66 10.78
CA LEU A 119 5.93 7.63 10.71
C LEU A 119 5.66 7.26 9.25
N ASP A 120 6.68 6.95 8.45
CA ASP A 120 6.40 6.46 7.07
C ASP A 120 6.05 4.96 7.08
N ASP A 121 6.92 4.09 7.64
CA ASP A 121 6.66 2.64 7.66
C ASP A 121 5.63 2.22 8.73
N ASN A 122 5.70 2.81 9.93
CA ASN A 122 4.75 2.49 11.00
C ASN A 122 3.34 3.05 10.72
N VAL A 123 3.17 4.18 9.99
CA VAL A 123 1.82 4.67 9.62
C VAL A 123 1.24 3.81 8.53
N ALA A 124 2.03 3.43 7.52
CA ALA A 124 1.54 2.56 6.48
C ALA A 124 1.00 1.25 7.09
N THR A 125 1.74 0.67 8.04
CA THR A 125 1.33 -0.50 8.81
C THR A 125 0.02 -0.27 9.58
N ILE A 126 -0.03 0.75 10.45
CA ILE A 126 -1.22 1.08 11.26
C ILE A 126 -2.45 1.40 10.38
N ARG A 127 -2.26 2.06 9.24
CA ARG A 127 -3.32 2.42 8.30
C ARG A 127 -3.91 1.18 7.63
N ILE A 128 -3.04 0.30 7.14
CA ILE A 128 -3.43 -0.96 6.53
C ILE A 128 -4.16 -1.82 7.57
N GLU A 129 -3.62 -1.87 8.79
CA GLU A 129 -4.22 -2.57 9.92
C GLU A 129 -5.63 -2.04 10.22
N ASN A 130 -5.80 -0.72 10.41
CA ASN A 130 -7.10 -0.11 10.69
C ASN A 130 -8.10 -0.34 9.55
N ARG A 131 -7.65 -0.25 8.28
CA ARG A 131 -8.50 -0.56 7.13
C ARG A 131 -8.96 -2.02 7.15
N PHE A 132 -8.08 -2.94 7.51
CA PHE A 132 -8.40 -4.35 7.66
C PHE A 132 -9.41 -4.58 8.79
N LEU A 133 -9.16 -4.04 9.98
CA LEU A 133 -10.04 -4.17 11.15
C LEU A 133 -11.45 -3.63 10.89
N ASN A 134 -11.57 -2.47 10.23
CA ASN A 134 -12.87 -1.89 9.87
C ASN A 134 -13.67 -2.81 8.93
N LEU A 135 -13.01 -3.40 7.92
CA LEU A 135 -13.68 -4.32 7.01
C LEU A 135 -13.99 -5.66 7.67
N TYR A 136 -13.14 -6.10 8.59
CA TYR A 136 -13.42 -7.27 9.42
C TYR A 136 -14.67 -7.07 10.27
N GLU A 137 -14.82 -5.92 10.91
CA GLU A 137 -16.02 -5.59 11.71
C GLU A 137 -17.29 -5.57 10.84
N GLN A 138 -17.23 -4.97 9.64
CA GLN A 138 -18.34 -4.99 8.69
C GLN A 138 -18.70 -6.42 8.26
N ALA A 139 -17.69 -7.24 7.95
CA ALA A 139 -17.90 -8.65 7.59
C ALA A 139 -18.49 -9.46 8.75
N ARG A 140 -18.07 -9.17 9.98
CA ARG A 140 -18.60 -9.79 11.20
C ARG A 140 -20.07 -9.43 11.42
N GLN A 141 -20.43 -8.16 11.22
CA GLN A 141 -21.81 -7.70 11.32
C GLN A 141 -22.70 -8.41 10.28
N TYR A 142 -22.22 -8.52 9.03
CA TYR A 142 -22.91 -9.26 7.99
C TYR A 142 -23.09 -10.74 8.33
N ASP A 143 -22.03 -11.40 8.81
CA ASP A 143 -22.11 -12.80 9.26
C ASP A 143 -23.09 -12.97 10.43
N TYR A 144 -23.19 -11.97 11.33
CA TYR A 144 -24.13 -11.97 12.44
C TYR A 144 -25.60 -11.91 11.97
N GLU A 145 -25.89 -11.10 10.95
CA GLU A 145 -27.24 -11.05 10.36
C GLU A 145 -27.62 -12.39 9.71
N ILE A 146 -26.69 -13.03 9.01
CA ILE A 146 -26.87 -14.38 8.46
C ILE A 146 -27.12 -15.38 9.59
N PHE A 147 -26.31 -15.32 10.65
CA PHE A 147 -26.43 -16.18 11.82
C PHE A 147 -27.84 -16.08 12.45
N LEU A 148 -28.33 -14.86 12.71
CA LEU A 148 -29.68 -14.65 13.23
C LEU A 148 -30.77 -15.17 12.29
N GLY A 149 -30.58 -15.03 10.97
CA GLY A 149 -31.49 -15.59 9.97
C GLY A 149 -31.55 -17.12 10.05
N LYS A 150 -30.40 -17.78 10.14
CA LYS A 150 -30.29 -19.24 10.26
C LYS A 150 -30.90 -19.73 11.57
N LEU A 151 -30.66 -19.05 12.69
CA LEU A 151 -31.24 -19.43 14.00
C LEU A 151 -32.77 -19.55 13.99
N LYS A 152 -33.47 -18.77 13.17
CA LYS A 152 -34.95 -18.79 13.10
C LYS A 152 -35.55 -20.08 12.54
N VAL A 153 -34.77 -20.87 11.80
CA VAL A 153 -35.25 -22.06 11.08
C VAL A 153 -34.61 -23.36 11.55
N ILE A 154 -33.74 -23.29 12.57
CA ILE A 154 -33.05 -24.46 13.13
C ILE A 154 -34.05 -25.37 13.83
N SER A 155 -33.96 -26.66 13.54
CA SER A 155 -34.85 -27.70 14.05
C SER A 155 -34.14 -28.76 14.90
N SER A 156 -32.81 -28.80 14.84
CA SER A 156 -32.01 -29.78 15.58
C SER A 156 -30.78 -29.19 16.26
N ARG A 157 -30.31 -29.89 17.29
CA ARG A 157 -29.08 -29.55 18.02
C ARG A 157 -27.85 -29.61 17.09
N ASN A 158 -27.80 -30.55 16.15
CA ASN A 158 -26.69 -30.65 15.19
C ASN A 158 -26.67 -29.44 14.23
N GLU A 159 -27.83 -28.98 13.76
CA GLU A 159 -27.94 -27.76 12.96
C GLU A 159 -27.49 -26.52 13.75
N LEU A 160 -27.86 -26.42 15.04
CA LEU A 160 -27.40 -25.35 15.91
C LEU A 160 -25.87 -25.31 16.01
N TYR A 161 -25.23 -26.46 16.25
CA TYR A 161 -23.77 -26.55 16.31
C TYR A 161 -23.11 -26.19 14.99
N GLY A 162 -23.69 -26.57 13.86
CA GLY A 162 -23.19 -26.19 12.53
C GLY A 162 -23.25 -24.67 12.31
N VAL A 163 -24.40 -24.04 12.58
CA VAL A 163 -24.60 -22.60 12.41
C VAL A 163 -23.72 -21.77 13.35
N VAL A 164 -23.55 -22.21 14.60
CA VAL A 164 -22.62 -21.59 15.55
C VAL A 164 -21.16 -21.78 15.11
N GLY A 165 -20.81 -22.96 14.63
CA GLY A 165 -19.49 -23.25 14.09
C GLY A 165 -19.12 -22.30 12.95
N GLU A 166 -20.03 -22.12 11.98
CA GLU A 166 -19.83 -21.18 10.87
C GLU A 166 -19.70 -19.72 11.35
N PHE A 167 -20.53 -19.28 12.29
CA PHE A 167 -20.46 -17.91 12.82
C PHE A 167 -19.16 -17.64 13.58
N THR A 168 -18.67 -18.65 14.32
CA THR A 168 -17.43 -18.58 15.10
C THR A 168 -16.18 -18.89 14.28
N ASP A 169 -16.27 -19.08 12.96
CA ASP A 169 -15.12 -19.25 12.08
C ASP A 169 -14.54 -17.90 11.63
N TRP A 170 -13.80 -17.25 12.54
CA TRP A 170 -13.13 -15.98 12.24
C TRP A 170 -11.95 -16.12 11.29
N GLU A 171 -11.30 -17.29 11.21
CA GLU A 171 -10.19 -17.53 10.28
C GLU A 171 -10.70 -17.44 8.84
N ALA A 172 -11.80 -18.11 8.53
CA ALA A 172 -12.44 -17.97 7.22
C ALA A 172 -12.89 -16.53 6.94
N ARG A 173 -13.29 -15.77 7.96
CA ARG A 173 -13.63 -14.34 7.82
C ARG A 173 -12.41 -13.49 7.52
N ILE A 174 -11.30 -13.68 8.23
CA ILE A 174 -10.01 -13.04 7.98
C ILE A 174 -9.59 -13.28 6.53
N ASP A 175 -9.64 -14.53 6.06
CA ASP A 175 -9.29 -14.90 4.69
C ASP A 175 -10.16 -14.20 3.64
N ARG A 176 -11.46 -14.02 3.90
CA ARG A 176 -12.35 -13.29 2.98
C ARG A 176 -11.95 -11.81 2.89
N VAL A 177 -11.70 -11.17 4.03
CA VAL A 177 -11.32 -9.75 4.11
C VAL A 177 -9.96 -9.50 3.49
N GLU A 178 -8.97 -10.35 3.80
CA GLU A 178 -7.62 -10.26 3.24
C GLU A 178 -7.64 -10.38 1.71
N ARG A 179 -8.36 -11.37 1.16
CA ARG A 179 -8.52 -11.53 -0.29
C ARG A 179 -9.20 -10.34 -0.93
N ALA A 180 -10.23 -9.78 -0.30
CA ALA A 180 -10.94 -8.61 -0.80
C ALA A 180 -10.03 -7.38 -0.87
N LEU A 181 -9.15 -7.19 0.12
CA LEU A 181 -8.23 -6.05 0.19
C LEU A 181 -7.00 -6.19 -0.70
N PHE A 182 -6.32 -7.32 -0.65
CA PHE A 182 -4.97 -7.47 -1.21
C PHE A 182 -4.87 -8.51 -2.33
N GLY A 183 -5.94 -9.29 -2.58
CA GLY A 183 -5.91 -10.38 -3.55
C GLY A 183 -5.59 -9.92 -4.97
N LYS A 184 -6.18 -8.79 -5.41
CA LYS A 184 -5.89 -8.22 -6.74
C LYS A 184 -4.45 -7.74 -6.88
N PHE A 185 -3.90 -7.14 -5.82
CA PHE A 185 -2.53 -6.65 -5.77
C PHE A 185 -1.52 -7.80 -5.87
N ARG A 186 -1.63 -8.80 -4.99
CA ARG A 186 -0.74 -9.97 -5.00
C ARG A 186 -0.85 -10.77 -6.31
N SER A 187 -2.04 -10.86 -6.89
CA SER A 187 -2.21 -11.49 -8.22
C SER A 187 -1.47 -10.72 -9.31
N ALA A 188 -1.56 -9.39 -9.32
CA ALA A 188 -0.87 -8.56 -10.30
C ALA A 188 0.66 -8.67 -10.17
N MET A 189 1.19 -8.66 -8.95
CA MET A 189 2.62 -8.92 -8.69
C MET A 189 3.05 -10.28 -9.27
N LYS A 190 2.31 -11.35 -8.98
CA LYS A 190 2.62 -12.70 -9.47
C LYS A 190 2.61 -12.77 -11.01
N ASP A 191 1.72 -12.02 -11.65
CA ASP A 191 1.66 -11.97 -13.11
C ASP A 191 2.83 -11.18 -13.72
N LEU A 192 3.30 -10.12 -13.05
CA LEU A 192 4.50 -9.38 -13.44
C LEU A 192 5.76 -10.23 -13.28
N GLU A 193 5.88 -10.98 -12.18
CA GLU A 193 6.97 -11.95 -11.97
C GLU A 193 7.02 -13.01 -13.07
N LYS A 194 5.87 -13.57 -13.45
CA LYS A 194 5.78 -14.51 -14.58
C LYS A 194 6.21 -13.87 -15.90
N MET A 195 5.89 -12.59 -16.14
CA MET A 195 6.35 -11.88 -17.33
C MET A 195 7.85 -11.66 -17.31
N ASN A 196 8.43 -11.31 -16.17
CA ASN A 196 9.88 -11.21 -16.02
C ASN A 196 10.58 -12.52 -16.35
N ILE A 197 10.08 -13.65 -15.84
CA ILE A 197 10.60 -14.99 -16.18
C ILE A 197 10.51 -15.26 -17.70
N ARG A 198 9.42 -14.83 -18.35
CA ARG A 198 9.26 -14.97 -19.82
C ARG A 198 10.24 -14.10 -20.59
N ILE A 199 10.49 -12.87 -20.13
CA ILE A 199 11.46 -11.95 -20.72
C ILE A 199 12.88 -12.52 -20.58
N GLU A 200 13.25 -13.00 -19.39
CA GLU A 200 14.55 -13.64 -19.14
C GLU A 200 14.76 -14.87 -20.01
N LYS A 201 13.72 -15.69 -20.23
CA LYS A 201 13.77 -16.81 -21.18
C LYS A 201 13.95 -16.33 -22.62
N ALA A 202 13.26 -15.27 -23.04
CA ALA A 202 13.41 -14.71 -24.38
C ALA A 202 14.82 -14.15 -24.63
N MET A 203 15.45 -13.55 -23.62
CA MET A 203 16.83 -13.03 -23.70
C MET A 203 17.89 -14.11 -23.95
N LYS A 204 17.60 -15.39 -23.64
CA LYS A 204 18.49 -16.52 -23.93
C LYS A 204 18.43 -16.99 -25.39
N SER A 205 17.51 -16.43 -26.17
CA SER A 205 17.36 -16.76 -27.58
C SER A 205 18.35 -15.98 -28.44
N ASP A 206 18.63 -16.50 -29.63
CA ASP A 206 19.42 -15.79 -30.64
C ASP A 206 18.65 -14.57 -31.19
N LEU A 207 18.99 -13.40 -30.64
CA LEU A 207 18.38 -12.10 -30.89
C LEU A 207 19.48 -11.06 -31.14
N GLY A 208 19.24 -10.16 -32.09
CA GLY A 208 20.11 -9.00 -32.28
C GLY A 208 20.12 -8.06 -31.08
N GLU A 209 21.23 -7.34 -30.89
CA GLU A 209 21.51 -6.51 -29.71
C GLU A 209 20.41 -5.49 -29.39
N SER A 210 19.80 -4.88 -30.41
CA SER A 210 18.67 -3.95 -30.23
C SER A 210 17.47 -4.59 -29.51
N LEU A 211 17.12 -5.85 -29.84
CA LEU A 211 16.01 -6.56 -29.20
C LEU A 211 16.40 -6.99 -27.78
N LEU A 212 17.64 -7.42 -27.58
CA LEU A 212 18.16 -7.76 -26.24
C LEU A 212 18.13 -6.54 -25.31
N ASN A 213 18.55 -5.36 -25.78
CA ASN A 213 18.50 -4.13 -25.00
C ASN A 213 17.06 -3.73 -24.66
N THR A 214 16.11 -3.93 -25.58
CA THR A 214 14.68 -3.70 -25.31
C THR A 214 14.15 -4.63 -24.22
N LEU A 215 14.51 -5.92 -24.27
CA LEU A 215 14.11 -6.90 -23.25
C LEU A 215 14.76 -6.60 -21.89
N ARG A 216 16.05 -6.21 -21.85
CA ARG A 216 16.76 -5.81 -20.63
C ARG A 216 16.07 -4.62 -19.97
N ALA A 217 15.83 -3.54 -20.71
CA ALA A 217 15.15 -2.36 -20.19
C ALA A 217 13.75 -2.69 -19.64
N SER A 218 13.00 -3.56 -20.33
CA SER A 218 11.72 -4.04 -19.84
C SER A 218 11.85 -4.83 -18.53
N ARG A 219 12.84 -5.72 -18.43
CA ARG A 219 13.07 -6.57 -17.26
C ARG A 219 13.51 -5.76 -16.04
N ASP A 220 14.39 -4.79 -16.25
CA ASP A 220 14.93 -3.97 -15.17
C ASP A 220 13.83 -3.07 -14.58
N ARG A 221 13.02 -2.43 -15.43
CA ARG A 221 11.83 -1.68 -14.98
C ARG A 221 10.87 -2.53 -14.16
N ASN A 222 10.47 -3.70 -14.69
CA ASN A 222 9.59 -4.60 -13.95
C ASN A 222 10.20 -5.02 -12.60
N SER A 223 11.53 -5.17 -12.52
CA SER A 223 12.22 -5.58 -11.29
C SER A 223 12.16 -4.48 -10.23
N GLU A 224 12.34 -3.22 -10.63
CA GLU A 224 12.17 -2.05 -9.76
C GLU A 224 10.74 -1.98 -9.21
N THR A 225 9.72 -2.07 -10.07
CA THR A 225 8.31 -2.09 -9.66
C THR A 225 8.00 -3.25 -8.70
N LEU A 226 8.57 -4.43 -8.96
CA LEU A 226 8.39 -5.60 -8.09
C LEU A 226 9.04 -5.40 -6.72
N ASP A 227 10.19 -4.73 -6.64
CA ASP A 227 10.87 -4.48 -5.38
C ASP A 227 10.07 -3.51 -4.51
N ASP A 228 9.47 -2.47 -5.10
CA ASP A 228 8.56 -1.58 -4.39
C ASP A 228 7.29 -2.30 -3.96
N ALA A 229 6.69 -3.12 -4.84
CA ALA A 229 5.53 -3.92 -4.50
C ALA A 229 5.81 -4.91 -3.34
N ARG A 230 7.02 -5.47 -3.27
CA ARG A 230 7.45 -6.35 -2.16
C ARG A 230 7.64 -5.59 -0.85
N LYS A 231 8.04 -4.32 -0.87
CA LYS A 231 8.05 -3.48 0.35
C LYS A 231 6.63 -3.35 0.88
N ILE A 232 5.68 -3.01 0.02
CA ILE A 232 4.25 -2.90 0.39
C ILE A 232 3.70 -4.24 0.90
N ASP A 233 3.98 -5.37 0.23
CA ASP A 233 3.51 -6.69 0.70
C ASP A 233 4.06 -7.06 2.08
N ARG A 234 5.30 -6.67 2.41
CA ARG A 234 5.84 -6.84 3.77
C ARG A 234 5.06 -6.00 4.79
N THR A 235 4.78 -4.74 4.48
CA THR A 235 3.96 -3.87 5.35
C THR A 235 2.56 -4.45 5.56
N ILE A 236 1.93 -4.97 4.49
CA ILE A 236 0.64 -5.66 4.55
C ILE A 236 0.72 -6.86 5.50
N ARG A 237 1.76 -7.70 5.37
CA ARG A 237 1.91 -8.89 6.23
C ARG A 237 2.06 -8.52 7.71
N THR A 238 2.86 -7.51 8.03
CA THR A 238 3.00 -7.02 9.41
C THR A 238 1.65 -6.53 9.94
N ALA A 239 0.95 -5.68 9.19
CA ALA A 239 -0.36 -5.16 9.58
C ALA A 239 -1.40 -6.28 9.79
N LEU A 240 -1.40 -7.30 8.92
CA LEU A 240 -2.30 -8.45 9.05
C LEU A 240 -1.98 -9.30 10.29
N ALA A 241 -0.70 -9.50 10.61
CA ALA A 241 -0.30 -10.23 11.80
C ALA A 241 -0.78 -9.52 13.08
N ASP A 242 -0.61 -8.20 13.13
CA ASP A 242 -1.06 -7.37 14.26
C ASP A 242 -2.60 -7.38 14.40
N ALA A 243 -3.32 -7.19 13.29
CA ALA A 243 -4.78 -7.25 13.29
C ALA A 243 -5.30 -8.63 13.70
N THR A 244 -4.72 -9.70 13.16
CA THR A 244 -5.11 -11.09 13.45
C THR A 244 -4.93 -11.40 14.93
N LYS A 245 -3.82 -10.95 15.54
CA LYS A 245 -3.59 -11.11 16.98
C LYS A 245 -4.70 -10.45 17.79
N LYS A 246 -5.06 -9.20 17.47
CA LYS A 246 -6.14 -8.46 18.15
C LYS A 246 -7.50 -9.16 18.01
N ILE A 247 -7.79 -9.69 16.81
CA ILE A 247 -9.03 -10.44 16.54
C ILE A 247 -9.06 -11.72 17.38
N ASN A 248 -7.99 -12.53 17.33
CA ASN A 248 -7.91 -13.81 18.04
C ASN A 248 -8.15 -13.64 19.55
N GLU A 249 -7.53 -12.63 20.18
CA GLU A 249 -7.72 -12.35 21.62
C GLU A 249 -9.19 -12.08 22.01
N VAL A 250 -10.00 -11.54 21.10
CA VAL A 250 -11.41 -11.23 21.34
C VAL A 250 -12.30 -12.42 20.96
N GLU A 251 -12.13 -12.95 19.75
CA GLU A 251 -12.99 -14.00 19.18
C GLU A 251 -12.86 -15.33 19.93
N ASP A 252 -11.66 -15.72 20.38
CA ASP A 252 -11.47 -16.96 21.14
C ASP A 252 -12.27 -16.95 22.45
N ARG A 253 -12.26 -15.81 23.16
CA ARG A 253 -13.02 -15.64 24.40
C ARG A 253 -14.52 -15.72 24.13
N GLN A 254 -14.98 -15.08 23.08
CA GLN A 254 -16.41 -15.08 22.70
C GLN A 254 -16.87 -16.47 22.29
N ARG A 255 -16.08 -17.19 21.48
CA ARG A 255 -16.37 -18.55 21.08
C ARG A 255 -16.49 -19.48 22.28
N LYS A 256 -15.51 -19.46 23.20
CA LYS A 256 -15.57 -20.29 24.42
C LYS A 256 -16.86 -20.04 25.21
N ASN A 257 -17.23 -18.79 25.42
CA ASN A 257 -18.46 -18.41 26.11
C ASN A 257 -19.71 -18.94 25.39
N ILE A 258 -19.80 -18.80 24.06
CA ILE A 258 -20.92 -19.33 23.28
C ILE A 258 -21.05 -20.85 23.45
N TYR A 259 -19.94 -21.59 23.35
CA TYR A 259 -19.97 -23.05 23.52
C TYR A 259 -20.28 -23.49 24.95
N GLU A 260 -19.89 -22.71 25.96
CA GLU A 260 -20.29 -22.96 27.36
C GLU A 260 -21.81 -22.80 27.56
N GLN A 261 -22.42 -21.80 26.93
CA GLN A 261 -23.87 -21.58 26.98
C GLN A 261 -24.69 -22.64 26.23
N LEU A 262 -24.07 -23.40 25.32
CA LEU A 262 -24.72 -24.44 24.52
C LEU A 262 -24.67 -25.84 25.16
N LYS A 263 -23.87 -26.01 26.22
CA LYS A 263 -23.78 -27.27 26.99
C LYS A 263 -24.97 -27.41 27.93
#